data_AF-A0A975ASC3-F1
#
_entry.id   AF-A0A975ASC3-F1
#
_cell.length_a   1.000
_cell.length_b   1.000
_cell.length_c   1.000
_cell.angle_alpha   90.00
_cell.angle_beta   90.00
_cell.angle_gamma   90.00
#
_symmetry.space_group_name_H-M   'P 1'
#
loop_
_entity.id
_entity.type
_entity.pdbx_description
1 polymer ?
#
loop_
_entity_poly.entity_id
_entity_poly.type
_entity_poly.pdbx_seq_one_letter_code
_entity_poly.pdbx_strand_id
1 'polypeptide(L)' 'MSEMSTAPIEQFSDEALMHRLFELYEHPEDHAAEIAALDAAILARLAATYTPDPGGSPRIRFAA' A
#
# COMPACT_ATOMS: atom_id res chain seq x y z
N MET A 1 -10.07 -9.63 19.88
CA MET A 1 -9.57 -9.30 18.53
C MET A 1 -8.61 -8.14 18.73
N SER A 2 -7.30 -8.38 18.60
CA SER A 2 -6.31 -7.30 18.80
C SER A 2 -6.41 -6.36 17.61
N GLU A 3 -6.66 -5.08 17.90
CA GLU A 3 -6.47 -4.00 16.95
C GLU A 3 -4.97 -3.98 16.60
N MET A 4 -4.57 -4.68 15.53
CA MET A 4 -3.28 -4.45 14.90
C MET A 4 -3.34 -3.04 14.32
N SER A 5 -2.85 -2.08 15.11
CA SER A 5 -2.73 -0.69 14.72
C SER A 5 -1.83 -0.61 13.49
N THR A 6 -2.41 -0.32 12.32
CA THR A 6 -1.71 -0.05 11.06
C THR A 6 -1.05 1.33 11.04
N ALA A 7 -1.30 2.15 12.07
CA ALA A 7 -0.77 3.51 12.22
C ALA A 7 0.78 3.65 12.17
N PRO A 8 1.61 2.66 12.51
CA PRO A 8 3.06 2.75 12.30
C PRO A 8 3.43 2.65 10.81
N ILE A 9 2.71 1.85 10.03
CA ILE A 9 3.09 1.46 8.66
C ILE A 9 2.95 2.65 7.69
N GLU A 10 1.97 3.53 7.95
CA GLU A 10 1.71 4.73 7.14
C GLU A 10 2.84 5.78 7.20
N GLN A 11 3.72 5.70 8.20
CA GLN A 11 4.81 6.67 8.44
C GLN A 11 6.08 6.32 7.65
N PHE A 12 6.17 5.11 7.10
CA PHE A 12 7.35 4.64 6.38
C PHE A 12 7.33 5.06 4.90
N SER A 13 8.52 5.34 4.36
CA SER A 13 8.71 5.51 2.92
C SER A 13 8.51 4.18 2.20
N ASP A 14 8.15 4.24 0.91
CA ASP A 14 7.94 3.03 0.10
C ASP A 14 9.21 2.14 0.04
N GLU A 15 10.39 2.76 0.01
CA GLU A 15 11.68 2.05 0.07
C GLU A 15 11.86 1.30 1.40
N ALA A 16 11.55 1.94 2.54
CA ALA A 16 11.64 1.31 3.84
C ALA A 16 10.64 0.15 3.99
N LEU A 17 9.44 0.28 3.42
CA LEU A 17 8.44 -0.81 3.39
C LEU A 17 8.95 -2.01 2.59
N MET A 18 9.56 -1.76 1.42
CA MET A 18 10.12 -2.84 0.58
C MET A 18 11.30 -3.55 1.26
N HIS A 19 12.19 -2.80 1.92
CA HIS A 19 13.28 -3.38 2.71
C HIS A 19 12.75 -4.25 3.84
N ARG A 20 11.77 -3.74 4.60
CA ARG A 20 11.14 -4.49 5.70
C ARG A 20 10.45 -5.75 5.21
N LEU A 21 9.73 -5.68 4.08
CA LEU A 21 9.08 -6.85 3.48
C LEU A 21 10.13 -7.92 3.11
N PHE A 22 11.26 -7.51 2.53
CA PHE A 22 12.33 -8.43 2.16
C PHE A 22 12.93 -9.15 3.38
N GLU A 23 13.19 -8.43 4.47
CA GLU A 23 13.65 -9.01 5.75
C GLU A 23 12.66 -10.03 6.31
N LEU A 24 11.36 -9.72 6.29
CA LEU A 24 10.34 -10.63 6.84
C LEU A 24 10.18 -11.90 6.00
N TYR A 25 10.42 -11.82 4.69
CA TYR A 25 10.41 -12.98 3.80
C TYR A 25 11.60 -13.92 3.98
N GLU A 26 12.65 -13.53 4.72
CA GLU A 26 13.74 -14.46 5.10
C GLU A 26 13.25 -15.52 6.11
N HIS A 27 12.24 -15.17 6.93
CA HIS A 27 11.62 -16.06 7.93
C HIS A 27 10.09 -15.91 7.93
N PRO A 28 9.41 -16.37 6.86
CA PRO A 28 7.99 -16.06 6.65
C PRO A 28 7.07 -16.76 7.66
N GLU A 29 7.44 -17.94 8.18
CA GLU A 29 6.66 -18.63 9.21
C GLU A 29 6.57 -17.88 10.54
N ASP A 30 7.60 -17.13 10.93
CA ASP A 30 7.64 -16.37 12.19
C ASP A 30 6.95 -15.00 12.06
N HIS A 31 6.77 -14.52 10.82
CA HIS A 31 6.36 -13.16 10.51
C HIS A 31 5.11 -13.05 9.64
N ALA A 32 4.35 -14.14 9.45
CA ALA A 32 3.19 -14.17 8.56
C ALA A 32 2.15 -13.06 8.84
N ALA A 33 1.92 -12.72 10.10
CA ALA A 33 0.98 -11.65 10.49
C ALA A 33 1.50 -10.25 10.15
N GLU A 34 2.82 -10.03 10.23
CA GLU A 34 3.46 -8.76 9.89
C GLU A 34 3.53 -8.56 8.38
N ILE A 35 3.84 -9.63 7.63
CA ILE A 35 3.79 -9.65 6.17
C ILE A 35 2.38 -9.29 5.67
N ALA A 36 1.34 -9.93 6.23
CA ALA A 36 -0.04 -9.64 5.84
C ALA A 36 -0.46 -8.19 6.12
N ALA A 37 0.02 -7.60 7.21
CA ALA A 37 -0.25 -6.19 7.53
C ALA A 37 0.46 -5.23 6.56
N LEU A 38 1.70 -5.54 6.19
CA LEU A 38 2.48 -4.79 5.19
C LEU A 38 1.85 -4.85 3.80
N ASP A 39 1.46 -6.04 3.34
CA ASP A 39 0.76 -6.21 2.06
C ASP A 39 -0.54 -5.41 2.00
N ALA A 40 -1.34 -5.44 3.08
CA ALA A 40 -2.58 -4.67 3.15
C ALA A 40 -2.31 -3.15 3.06
N ALA A 41 -1.26 -2.66 3.71
CA ALA A 41 -0.89 -1.25 3.66
C ALA A 41 -0.40 -0.82 2.27
N ILE A 42 0.43 -1.65 1.62
CA ILE A 42 0.92 -1.40 0.25
C ILE A 42 -0.26 -1.36 -0.73
N LEU A 43 -1.18 -2.34 -0.64
CA LEU A 43 -2.38 -2.37 -1.47
C LEU A 43 -3.28 -1.16 -1.25
N ALA A 44 -3.47 -0.72 0.00
CA ALA A 44 -4.24 0.48 0.31
C ALA A 44 -3.61 1.75 -0.30
N ARG A 45 -2.28 1.87 -0.27
CA ARG A 45 -1.54 3.01 -0.85
C ARG A 45 -1.60 3.02 -2.37
N LEU A 46 -1.49 1.83 -2.99
CA LEU A 46 -1.68 1.65 -4.42
C LEU A 46 -3.12 1.99 -4.83
N ALA A 47 -4.11 1.51 -4.08
CA ALA A 47 -5.49 1.89 -4.32
C ALA A 47 -5.65 3.41 -4.22
N ALA A 48 -5.16 4.07 -3.18
CA ALA A 48 -5.26 5.54 -3.05
C ALA A 48 -4.59 6.29 -4.22
N THR A 49 -3.44 5.81 -4.71
CA THR A 49 -2.69 6.44 -5.82
C THR A 49 -3.36 6.22 -7.17
N TYR A 50 -3.89 5.01 -7.39
CA TYR A 50 -4.41 4.56 -8.68
C TYR A 50 -5.94 4.44 -8.71
N THR A 51 -6.66 4.90 -7.68
CA THR A 51 -8.11 5.01 -7.74
C THR A 51 -8.41 5.96 -8.89
N PRO A 52 -9.08 5.49 -9.96
CA PRO A 52 -9.43 6.37 -11.06
C PRO A 52 -10.35 7.45 -10.48
N ASP A 53 -9.96 8.71 -10.64
CA ASP A 53 -10.86 9.83 -10.36
C ASP A 53 -12.16 9.57 -11.17
N PRO A 54 -13.32 9.35 -10.51
CA PRO A 54 -14.56 9.09 -11.22
C PRO A 54 -14.99 10.29 -12.09
N GLY A 55 -14.32 11.46 -12.01
CA GLY A 55 -14.53 12.62 -12.87
C GLY A 55 -13.61 12.73 -14.08
N GLY A 56 -12.56 11.92 -14.20
CA GLY A 56 -11.47 12.08 -15.14
C GLY A 56 -11.71 11.48 -16.54
N SER A 57 -12.90 11.63 -17.12
CA SER A 57 -13.03 11.34 -18.56
C SER A 57 -12.25 12.42 -19.34
N PRO A 58 -11.22 12.09 -20.15
CA PRO A 58 -10.53 13.07 -20.97
C PRO A 58 -11.53 13.61 -22.00
N ARG A 59 -12.10 14.79 -21.73
CA ARG A 59 -12.95 15.49 -22.69
C ARG A 59 -12.04 16.05 -23.78
N ILE A 60 -12.05 15.41 -24.94
CA ILE A 60 -11.47 15.94 -26.16
C ILE A 60 -12.17 17.29 -26.44
N ARG A 61 -11.45 18.40 -26.28
CA ARG A 61 -11.93 19.73 -26.67
C ARG A 61 -11.57 19.96 -28.13
N PHE A 62 -12.57 20.02 -29.01
CA PHE A 62 -12.37 20.55 -30.35
C PHE A 62 -12.34 22.08 -30.25
N ALA A 63 -11.25 22.71 -30.67
CA ALA A 63 -11.17 24.16 -30.82
C ALA A 63 -12.03 24.57 -32.04
N ALA A 64 -12.90 25.56 -31.85
CA ALA A 64 -13.73 26.15 -32.90
C ALA A 64 -12.96 27.23 -33.67
#